data_AF-A0AA95MP06-F1
#
_entry.id   AF-A0AA95MP06-F1
#
_cell.length_a   1.000
_cell.length_b   1.000
_cell.length_c   1.000
_cell.angle_alpha   90.00
_cell.angle_beta   90.00
_cell.angle_gamma   90.00
#
_symmetry.space_group_name_H-M   'P 1'
#
loop_
_entity.id
_entity.type
_entity.pdbx_description
1 polymer ?
#
loop_
_entity_poly.entity_id
_entity_poly.type
_entity_poly.pdbx_seq_one_letter_code
_entity_poly.pdbx_strand_id
1 'polypeptide(L)' 'MTVSSNVKQCLSTIKGIEAQLSSLALNSLDEEAKAVFHETALTMADVKKDLQYRVLELERQEPQYQGS' A
#
# COMPACT_ATOMS: atom_id res chain seq x y z
N MET A 1 10.92 14.88 9.73
CA MET A 1 9.95 14.09 8.94
C MET A 1 8.91 15.03 8.40
N THR A 2 8.66 14.99 7.09
CA THR A 2 7.55 15.74 6.49
C THR A 2 6.28 14.90 6.47
N VAL A 3 5.15 15.54 6.15
CA VAL A 3 3.88 14.82 6.00
C VAL A 3 4.00 13.78 4.88
N SER A 4 4.62 14.14 3.75
CA SER A 4 4.93 13.19 2.67
C SER A 4 5.76 11.99 3.15
N SER A 5 6.79 12.25 3.99
CA SER A 5 7.63 11.18 4.56
C SER A 5 6.83 10.19 5.40
N ASN A 6 5.91 10.68 6.23
CA ASN A 6 5.04 9.83 7.07
C ASN A 6 4.10 8.99 6.22
N VAL A 7 3.51 9.57 5.17
CA VAL A 7 2.60 8.85 4.26
C VAL A 7 3.36 7.80 3.44
N LYS A 8 4.59 8.09 3.01
CA LYS A 8 5.47 7.10 2.34
C LYS A 8 5.81 5.91 3.24
N GLN A 9 6.06 6.15 4.52
CA GLN A 9 6.30 5.07 5.48
C GLN A 9 5.06 4.18 5.62
N CYS A 10 3.88 4.79 5.78
CA CYS A 10 2.61 4.06 5.78
C CYS A 10 2.40 3.24 4.49
N LEU A 11 2.62 3.85 3.33
CA LEU A 11 2.54 3.16 2.03
C LEU A 11 3.48 1.95 1.95
N SER A 12 4.66 2.04 2.55
CA SER A 12 5.62 0.93 2.59
C SER A 12 5.11 -0.23 3.44
N THR A 13 4.48 0.07 4.58
CA THR A 13 3.80 -0.94 5.41
C THR A 13 2.65 -1.60 4.65
N ILE A 14 1.81 -0.84 3.95
CA ILE A 14 0.68 -1.38 3.16
C ILE A 14 1.17 -2.34 2.06
N LYS A 15 2.24 -1.98 1.33
CA LYS A 15 2.86 -2.88 0.35
C LYS A 15 3.31 -4.21 0.97
N GLY A 16 3.87 -4.16 2.18
CA GLY A 16 4.25 -5.36 2.92
C GLY A 16 3.05 -6.23 3.28
N ILE A 17 1.95 -5.62 3.74
CA ILE A 17 0.71 -6.32 4.10
C ILE A 17 0.08 -6.97 2.86
N GLU A 18 -0.05 -6.25 1.75
CA GLU A 18 -0.57 -6.80 0.48
C GLU A 18 0.21 -8.03 0.01
N ALA A 19 1.56 -7.97 0.07
CA ALA A 19 2.41 -9.08 -0.30
C ALA A 19 2.26 -10.29 0.64
N GLN A 20 2.10 -10.04 1.95
CA GLN A 20 1.83 -11.09 2.93
C GLN A 20 0.48 -11.76 2.70
N LEU A 21 -0.59 -10.98 2.46
CA LEU A 21 -1.92 -11.51 2.14
C LEU A 21 -1.90 -12.35 0.86
N SER A 22 -1.23 -11.87 -0.18
CA SER A 22 -1.05 -12.63 -1.43
C SER A 22 -0.31 -13.95 -1.19
N SER A 23 0.72 -13.93 -0.35
CA SER A 23 1.47 -15.15 0.02
C SER A 23 0.62 -16.11 0.85
N LEU A 24 -0.21 -15.61 1.76
CA LEU A 24 -1.15 -16.42 2.54
C LEU A 24 -2.22 -17.06 1.66
N ALA A 25 -2.75 -16.32 0.68
CA ALA A 25 -3.69 -16.85 -0.30
C ALA A 25 -3.07 -18.00 -1.11
N LEU A 26 -1.82 -17.84 -1.58
CA LEU A 26 -1.10 -18.86 -2.36
C LEU A 26 -0.79 -20.12 -1.55
N ASN A 27 -0.53 -19.98 -0.25
CA ASN A 27 -0.16 -21.09 0.63
C ASN A 27 -1.34 -21.74 1.35
N SER A 28 -2.54 -21.17 1.27
CA SER A 28 -3.74 -21.71 1.92
C SER A 28 -4.26 -22.94 1.19
N LEU A 29 -4.52 -24.01 1.94
CA LEU A 29 -5.19 -25.22 1.45
C LEU A 29 -6.71 -25.13 1.57
N ASP A 30 -7.20 -24.27 2.48
CA ASP A 30 -8.61 -23.98 2.63
C ASP A 30 -9.03 -22.94 1.59
N GLU A 31 -10.01 -23.29 0.76
CA GLU A 31 -10.46 -22.45 -0.36
C GLU A 31 -11.20 -21.19 0.13
N GLU A 32 -11.89 -21.25 1.27
CA GLU A 32 -12.55 -20.07 1.85
C GLU A 32 -11.49 -19.06 2.35
N ALA A 33 -10.51 -19.52 3.12
CA ALA A 33 -9.41 -18.68 3.58
C ALA A 33 -8.60 -18.09 2.42
N LYS A 34 -8.38 -18.88 1.37
CA LYS A 34 -7.71 -18.41 0.14
C LYS A 34 -8.48 -17.28 -0.53
N ALA A 35 -9.80 -17.41 -0.66
CA ALA A 35 -10.66 -16.37 -1.20
C ALA A 35 -10.59 -15.09 -0.34
N VAL A 36 -10.71 -15.23 0.98
CA VAL A 36 -10.63 -14.10 1.93
C VAL A 36 -9.29 -13.37 1.81
N PHE A 37 -8.17 -14.08 1.81
CA PHE A 37 -6.85 -13.46 1.66
C PHE A 37 -6.69 -12.78 0.31
N HIS A 38 -7.19 -13.39 -0.77
CA HIS A 38 -7.12 -12.81 -2.10
C HIS A 38 -7.95 -11.53 -2.23
N GLU A 39 -9.22 -11.55 -1.79
CA GLU A 39 -10.10 -10.38 -1.80
C GLU A 39 -9.55 -9.24 -0.94
N THR A 40 -8.99 -9.57 0.22
CA THR A 40 -8.34 -8.59 1.08
C THR A 40 -7.09 -8.00 0.41
N ALA A 41 -6.30 -8.82 -0.29
CA ALA A 41 -5.14 -8.34 -1.05
C ALA A 41 -5.55 -7.37 -2.19
N LEU A 42 -6.66 -7.63 -2.88
CA LEU A 42 -7.22 -6.73 -3.89
C LEU A 42 -7.63 -5.39 -3.27
N THR A 43 -8.32 -5.43 -2.13
CA THR A 43 -8.68 -4.21 -1.37
C THR A 43 -7.43 -3.42 -0.96
N MET A 44 -6.37 -4.11 -0.51
CA MET A 44 -5.09 -3.45 -0.18
C MET A 44 -4.41 -2.85 -1.40
N ALA A 45 -4.55 -3.44 -2.59
CA ALA A 45 -4.01 -2.89 -3.83
C ALA A 45 -4.66 -1.55 -4.19
N ASP A 46 -5.98 -1.41 -3.99
CA ASP A 46 -6.70 -0.15 -4.17
C ASP A 46 -6.27 0.90 -3.14
N VAL A 47 -6.21 0.54 -1.85
CA VAL A 47 -5.72 1.44 -0.78
C VAL A 47 -4.28 1.91 -1.06
N LYS A 48 -3.41 1.00 -1.51
CA LYS A 48 -2.04 1.34 -1.93
C LYS A 48 -2.04 2.38 -3.03
N LYS A 49 -2.89 2.23 -4.04
CA LYS A 49 -3.00 3.16 -5.18
C LYS A 49 -3.42 4.55 -4.72
N ASP A 50 -4.42 4.64 -3.85
CA ASP A 50 -4.88 5.91 -3.30
C ASP A 50 -3.79 6.61 -2.48
N LEU A 51 -3.06 5.85 -1.66
CA LEU A 51 -1.92 6.39 -0.91
C LEU A 51 -0.77 6.82 -1.82
N GLN A 52 -0.52 6.13 -2.94
CA GLN A 52 0.46 6.56 -3.94
C GLN A 52 0.10 7.91 -4.54
N TYR A 53 -1.16 8.11 -4.94
CA TYR A 53 -1.62 9.42 -5.42
C TYR A 53 -1.44 10.49 -4.34
N ARG A 54 -1.79 10.18 -3.09
CA ARG A 54 -1.65 11.15 -2.00
C ARG A 54 -0.21 11.56 -1.74
N VAL A 55 0.74 10.63 -1.83
CA VAL A 55 2.18 10.95 -1.72
C VAL A 55 2.59 11.94 -2.82
N LEU A 56 2.21 11.67 -4.08
CA LEU A 56 2.56 12.53 -5.21
C LEU A 56 2.01 13.95 -5.06
N GLU A 57 0.76 14.10 -4.60
CA GLU A 57 0.18 15.41 -4.30
C GLU A 57 0.96 16.18 -3.23
N LEU A 58 1.31 15.49 -2.14
CA LEU A 58 2.03 16.08 -1.02
C LEU A 58 3.45 16.49 -1.42
N GLU A 59 4.14 15.68 -2.21
CA GLU A 59 5.47 16.03 -2.74
C GLU A 59 5.43 17.32 -3.56
N ARG A 60 4.42 17.51 -4.42
CA ARG A 60 4.29 18.74 -5.22
C ARG A 60 4.05 20.00 -4.37
N GLN A 61 3.47 19.84 -3.19
CA GLN A 61 3.19 20.94 -2.26
C GLN A 61 4.40 21.27 -1.36
N GLU A 62 5.33 20.33 -1.19
CA GLU A 62 6.48 20.48 -0.29
C GLU A 62 7.65 21.19 -1.03
N PRO A 63 8.14 22.34 -0.54
CA PRO A 63 9.17 23.15 -1.22
C PRO A 63 10.44 22.38 -1.56
N GLN A 64 10.81 21.43 -0.70
CA GLN A 64 11.99 20.58 -0.85
C GLN A 64 11.95 19.65 -2.09
N TYR A 65 10.80 19.46 -2.74
CA TYR A 65 10.63 18.64 -3.95
C TYR A 65 10.36 19.48 -5.21
N GLN A 66 10.30 20.81 -5.11
CA GLN A 66 9.98 21.70 -6.24
C GLN A 66 11.17 21.97 -7.19
N GLY A 67 12.37 21.44 -6.88
CA GLY A 67 13.61 21.71 -7.62
C GLY A 67 14.37 20.47 -8.11
N SER A 68 13.75 19.29 -8.11
CA SER A 68 14.31 18.05 -8.70
C SER A 68 13.86 17.83 -10.14
#